data_AF-A0A3E0P0D7-F1
#
_entry.id   AF-A0A3E0P0D7-F1
#
_cell.length_a   1.000
_cell.length_b   1.000
_cell.length_c   1.000
_cell.angle_alpha   90.00
_cell.angle_beta   90.00
_cell.angle_gamma   90.00
#
_symmetry.space_group_name_H-M   'P 1'
#
loop_
_entity.id
_entity.type
_entity.pdbx_description
1 polymer ?
#
loop_
_entity_poly.entity_id
_entity_poly.type
_entity_poly.pdbx_seq_one_letter_code
_entity_poly.pdbx_strand_id
1 'polypeptide(L)'
;MGMNHPPREELPAPWEDQAGLWEEDTAIEPRPRWRRWVVGVIASMVVAGLAIWPIQAVFDGQNPPVAANGLEVCGFDYCVVTSAMEALGLADEVSRLSNVILDDAAAEDLVAQLIEVLDVEAVNLAIVDELGGRLGGVYMPADRLIMIERPANAWVVTHEVAHVVAPGHGAAFQSVLADLVGFVSQRY
;
A
#
# COMPACT_ATOMS: atom_id res chain seq x y z
N MET A 1 -76.06 44.79 6.50
CA MET A 1 -75.69 43.36 6.48
C MET A 1 -74.17 43.29 6.39
N GLY A 2 -73.48 43.17 7.53
CA GLY A 2 -72.03 43.00 7.58
C GLY A 2 -71.73 41.52 7.85
N MET A 3 -70.94 40.89 6.98
CA MET A 3 -70.54 39.49 7.13
C MET A 3 -69.40 39.41 8.15
N ASN A 4 -69.64 38.69 9.25
CA ASN A 4 -68.62 38.32 10.22
C ASN A 4 -67.70 37.26 9.60
N HIS A 5 -66.42 37.59 9.42
CA HIS A 5 -65.39 36.58 9.18
C HIS A 5 -65.05 35.89 10.52
N PRO A 6 -64.97 34.55 10.57
CA PRO A 6 -64.44 33.86 11.74
C PRO A 6 -62.93 34.15 11.89
N PRO A 7 -62.39 34.10 13.11
CA PRO A 7 -60.97 34.30 13.36
C PRO A 7 -60.15 33.22 12.65
N ARG A 8 -59.03 33.63 12.05
CA ARG A 8 -58.03 32.71 11.48
C ARG A 8 -57.42 31.91 12.62
N GLU A 9 -57.59 30.58 12.60
CA GLU A 9 -56.73 29.68 13.36
C GLU A 9 -55.31 29.79 12.80
N GLU A 10 -54.40 30.35 13.61
CA GLU A 10 -52.96 30.29 13.34
C GLU A 10 -52.52 28.83 13.49
N LEU A 11 -52.11 28.22 12.38
CA LEU A 11 -51.42 26.94 12.42
C LEU A 11 -50.03 27.18 13.03
N PRO A 12 -49.61 26.37 14.02
CA PRO A 12 -48.28 26.48 14.60
C PRO A 12 -47.20 26.28 13.53
N ALA A 13 -46.05 26.94 13.73
CA ALA A 13 -44.96 26.87 12.79
C ALA A 13 -44.40 25.42 12.72
N PRO A 14 -43.97 24.93 11.54
CA PRO A 14 -43.63 23.51 11.32
C PRO A 14 -42.41 22.98 12.08
N TRP A 15 -41.83 23.78 12.99
CA TRP A 15 -40.68 23.43 13.81
C TRP A 15 -41.02 23.25 15.30
N GLU A 16 -42.23 23.62 15.74
CA GLU A 16 -42.64 23.48 17.15
C GLU A 16 -42.92 22.01 17.55
N ASP A 17 -43.20 21.13 16.59
CA ASP A 17 -43.40 19.69 16.83
C ASP A 17 -42.08 18.89 16.97
N GLN A 18 -40.91 19.50 16.76
CA GLN A 18 -39.62 18.79 16.86
C GLN A 18 -38.90 18.96 18.20
N ALA A 19 -39.47 19.73 19.15
CA ALA A 19 -38.87 19.91 20.46
C ALA A 19 -39.05 18.68 21.40
N GLY A 20 -39.96 17.76 21.07
CA GLY A 20 -40.29 16.59 21.89
C GLY A 20 -39.71 15.25 21.44
N LEU A 21 -38.99 15.18 20.32
CA LEU A 21 -38.46 13.92 19.76
C LEU A 21 -37.00 13.61 20.12
N TRP A 22 -36.38 14.43 21.00
CA TRP A 22 -34.99 14.24 21.42
C TRP A 22 -34.84 13.84 22.89
N GLU A 23 -35.93 13.55 23.59
CA GLU A 23 -35.91 13.06 24.97
C GLU A 23 -36.51 11.64 25.05
N GLU A 24 -35.92 10.70 24.31
CA GLU A 24 -36.02 9.28 24.65
C GLU A 24 -34.68 8.57 24.40
N ASP A 25 -33.94 8.45 25.49
CA ASP A 25 -33.24 7.23 25.90
C ASP A 25 -32.15 6.67 24.96
N THR A 26 -31.01 7.36 24.88
CA THR A 26 -29.73 6.65 24.79
C THR A 26 -29.11 6.57 26.18
N ALA A 27 -29.72 5.79 27.07
CA ALA A 27 -28.95 5.08 28.08
C ALA A 27 -27.96 4.16 27.35
N ILE A 28 -26.83 4.73 26.90
CA ILE A 28 -25.65 3.95 26.55
C ILE A 28 -25.29 3.27 27.86
N GLU A 29 -25.69 2.00 28.01
CA GLU A 29 -25.18 1.13 29.07
C GLU A 29 -23.68 1.42 29.20
N PRO A 30 -23.16 1.75 30.40
CA PRO A 30 -21.76 2.03 30.55
C PRO A 30 -21.02 0.80 30.04
N ARG A 31 -20.36 0.95 28.87
CA ARG A 31 -19.70 -0.17 28.18
C ARG A 31 -18.91 -0.93 29.24
N PRO A 32 -19.16 -2.23 29.44
CA PRO A 32 -18.66 -2.95 30.59
C PRO A 32 -17.16 -2.68 30.77
N ARG A 33 -16.72 -2.31 31.97
CA ARG A 33 -15.31 -1.89 32.20
C ARG A 33 -14.30 -2.96 31.77
N TRP A 34 -14.70 -4.23 31.77
CA TRP A 34 -13.91 -5.36 31.28
C TRP A 34 -13.63 -5.29 29.77
N ARG A 35 -14.48 -4.63 28.97
CA ARG A 35 -14.33 -4.50 27.52
C ARG A 35 -13.14 -3.62 27.12
N ARG A 36 -12.79 -2.61 27.95
CA ARG A 36 -11.57 -1.81 27.74
C ARG A 36 -10.30 -2.63 27.96
N TRP A 37 -10.32 -3.51 28.98
CA TRP A 37 -9.25 -4.46 29.23
C TRP A 37 -9.13 -5.50 28.12
N VAL A 38 -10.25 -6.07 27.65
CA VAL A 38 -10.24 -7.03 26.54
C VAL A 38 -9.77 -6.39 25.24
N VAL A 39 -10.22 -5.19 24.91
CA VAL A 39 -9.74 -4.46 23.72
C VAL A 39 -8.27 -4.11 23.85
N GLY A 40 -7.81 -3.68 25.03
CA GLY A 40 -6.39 -3.42 25.29
C GLY A 40 -5.54 -4.67 25.16
N VAL A 41 -6.00 -5.83 25.67
CA VAL A 41 -5.31 -7.12 25.55
C VAL A 41 -5.27 -7.59 24.10
N ILE A 42 -6.39 -7.53 23.37
CA ILE A 42 -6.43 -7.91 21.95
C ILE A 42 -5.52 -6.99 21.12
N ALA A 43 -5.59 -5.67 21.32
CA ALA A 43 -4.70 -4.73 20.62
C ALA A 43 -3.23 -4.99 20.96
N SER A 44 -2.92 -5.28 22.22
CA SER A 44 -1.55 -5.61 22.64
C SER A 44 -1.07 -6.94 22.07
N MET A 45 -1.94 -7.95 21.96
CA MET A 45 -1.63 -9.23 21.33
C MET A 45 -1.47 -9.11 19.82
N VAL A 46 -2.22 -8.23 19.15
CA VAL A 46 -2.06 -7.95 17.71
C VAL A 46 -0.75 -7.21 17.47
N VAL A 47 -0.44 -6.16 18.26
CA VAL A 47 0.83 -5.44 18.16
C VAL A 47 2.01 -6.35 18.51
N ALA A 48 1.90 -7.16 19.55
CA ALA A 48 2.93 -8.14 19.90
C ALA A 48 3.05 -9.23 18.82
N GLY A 49 1.94 -9.70 18.23
CA GLY A 49 1.95 -10.66 17.13
C GLY A 49 2.66 -10.11 15.89
N LEU A 50 2.36 -8.86 15.51
CA LEU A 50 3.05 -8.15 14.42
C LEU A 50 4.53 -7.89 14.71
N ALA A 51 4.90 -7.74 15.98
CA ALA A 51 6.28 -7.53 16.41
C ALA A 51 7.07 -8.85 16.58
N ILE A 52 6.42 -9.96 16.95
CA ILE A 52 7.05 -11.25 17.25
C ILE A 52 7.19 -12.11 15.99
N TRP A 53 6.24 -12.05 15.05
CA TRP A 53 6.32 -12.78 13.78
C TRP A 53 7.63 -12.52 13.01
N PRO A 54 8.10 -11.27 12.83
CA PRO A 54 9.36 -11.03 12.13
C PRO A 54 10.59 -11.52 12.91
N ILE A 55 10.50 -11.64 14.23
CA ILE A 55 11.63 -12.10 15.07
C ILE A 55 11.81 -13.63 14.92
N GLN A 56 10.73 -14.41 14.88
CA GLN A 56 10.83 -15.87 14.70
C GLN A 56 11.44 -16.26 13.34
N ALA A 57 11.15 -15.51 12.28
CA ALA A 57 11.73 -15.73 10.95
C ALA A 57 13.26 -15.50 10.89
N VAL A 58 13.81 -14.69 11.82
CA VAL A 58 15.25 -14.44 11.93
C VAL A 58 15.96 -15.56 12.71
N PHE A 59 15.27 -16.24 13.63
CA PHE A 59 15.88 -17.25 14.51
C PHE A 59 15.80 -18.70 13.99
N ASP A 60 14.88 -19.02 13.08
CA ASP A 60 14.67 -20.42 12.65
C ASP A 60 15.60 -20.89 11.51
N GLY A 61 16.47 -20.05 10.95
CA GLY A 61 17.56 -20.46 10.06
C GLY A 61 17.16 -21.27 8.80
N GLN A 62 15.86 -21.37 8.50
CA GLN A 62 15.36 -22.03 7.31
C GLN A 62 15.32 -21.02 6.18
N ASN A 63 16.10 -21.28 5.12
CA ASN A 63 15.89 -20.66 3.83
C ASN A 63 14.47 -21.01 3.36
N PRO A 64 13.56 -20.04 3.23
CA PRO A 64 12.24 -20.33 2.70
C PRO A 64 12.39 -20.69 1.21
N PRO A 65 11.71 -21.75 0.73
CA PRO A 65 11.78 -22.14 -0.67
C PRO A 65 11.12 -21.09 -1.57
N VAL A 66 11.82 -20.70 -2.64
CA VAL A 66 11.27 -19.92 -3.75
C VAL A 66 10.28 -20.80 -4.51
N ALA A 67 9.01 -20.42 -4.52
CA ALA A 67 7.98 -21.14 -5.25
C ALA A 67 7.69 -20.42 -6.57
N ALA A 68 7.58 -21.19 -7.66
CA ALA A 68 7.39 -20.72 -9.04
C ALA A 68 5.99 -20.14 -9.34
N ASN A 69 5.31 -19.58 -8.34
CA ASN A 69 3.94 -19.08 -8.40
C ASN A 69 3.79 -17.62 -7.92
N GLY A 70 4.88 -16.84 -7.96
CA GLY A 70 4.80 -15.37 -7.94
C GLY A 70 4.50 -14.71 -6.59
N LEU A 71 4.61 -15.43 -5.48
CA LEU A 71 4.54 -14.84 -4.13
C LEU A 71 5.69 -15.43 -3.29
N GLU A 72 6.85 -14.78 -3.38
CA GLU A 72 8.02 -15.13 -2.57
C GLU A 72 7.80 -14.84 -1.08
N VAL A 73 8.53 -15.55 -0.23
CA VAL A 73 8.78 -15.08 1.15
C VAL A 73 9.82 -13.98 1.07
N CYS A 74 9.35 -12.75 0.85
CA CYS A 74 10.19 -11.60 0.59
C CYS A 74 10.95 -11.16 1.86
N GLY A 75 12.06 -10.43 1.70
CA GLY A 75 12.62 -9.63 2.80
C GLY A 75 11.55 -8.70 3.38
N PHE A 76 11.64 -8.36 4.68
CA PHE A 76 10.60 -7.61 5.41
C PHE A 76 10.07 -6.39 4.63
N ASP A 77 10.97 -5.59 4.05
CA ASP A 77 10.60 -4.39 3.28
C ASP A 77 9.79 -4.70 2.02
N TYR A 78 10.11 -5.80 1.34
CA TYR A 78 9.46 -6.16 0.08
C TYR A 78 8.05 -6.71 0.32
N CYS A 79 7.82 -7.45 1.42
CA CYS A 79 6.47 -7.85 1.85
C CYS A 79 5.61 -6.62 2.18
N VAL A 80 6.18 -5.62 2.87
CA VAL A 80 5.46 -4.39 3.22
C VAL A 80 5.05 -3.62 1.96
N VAL A 81 5.94 -3.51 0.98
CA VAL A 81 5.64 -2.84 -0.29
C VAL A 81 4.58 -3.60 -1.09
N THR A 82 4.69 -4.92 -1.21
CA THR A 82 3.68 -5.74 -1.92
C THR A 82 2.31 -5.61 -1.26
N SER A 83 2.22 -5.76 0.07
CA SER A 83 0.94 -5.57 0.79
C SER A 83 0.38 -4.16 0.66
N ALA A 84 1.23 -3.13 0.54
CA ALA A 84 0.77 -1.77 0.27
C ALA A 84 0.13 -1.67 -1.13
N MET A 85 0.72 -2.30 -2.15
CA MET A 85 0.14 -2.34 -3.49
C MET A 85 -1.17 -3.13 -3.54
N GLU A 86 -1.25 -4.25 -2.81
CA GLU A 86 -2.50 -5.02 -2.66
C GLU A 86 -3.61 -4.18 -2.02
N ALA A 87 -3.28 -3.40 -0.99
CA ALA A 87 -4.24 -2.49 -0.34
C ALA A 87 -4.73 -1.36 -1.27
N LEU A 88 -3.95 -1.03 -2.31
CA LEU A 88 -4.34 -0.11 -3.38
C LEU A 88 -5.11 -0.79 -4.52
N GLY A 89 -5.36 -2.10 -4.42
CA GLY A 89 -6.06 -2.87 -5.44
C GLY A 89 -5.21 -3.27 -6.64
N LEU A 90 -3.87 -3.22 -6.51
CA LEU A 90 -2.92 -3.53 -7.58
C LEU A 90 -2.32 -4.95 -7.47
N ALA A 91 -2.97 -5.85 -6.75
CA ALA A 91 -2.47 -7.20 -6.47
C ALA A 91 -2.22 -7.99 -7.76
N ASP A 92 -3.14 -7.89 -8.72
CA ASP A 92 -3.06 -8.63 -9.99
C ASP A 92 -1.92 -8.08 -10.87
N GLU A 93 -1.74 -6.76 -10.90
CA GLU A 93 -0.65 -6.11 -11.62
C GLU A 93 0.71 -6.48 -11.03
N VAL A 94 0.87 -6.42 -9.70
CA VAL A 94 2.12 -6.81 -9.04
C VAL A 94 2.44 -8.28 -9.30
N SER A 95 1.44 -9.16 -9.17
CA SER A 95 1.60 -10.59 -9.46
C SER A 95 2.05 -10.81 -10.90
N ARG A 96 1.40 -10.15 -11.87
CA ARG A 96 1.78 -10.26 -13.27
C ARG A 96 3.20 -9.75 -13.53
N LEU A 97 3.55 -8.54 -13.07
CA LEU A 97 4.89 -7.97 -13.27
C LEU A 97 5.98 -8.81 -12.61
N SER A 98 5.69 -9.43 -11.47
CA SER A 98 6.60 -10.36 -10.78
C SER A 98 6.86 -11.64 -11.57
N ASN A 99 6.04 -11.95 -12.58
CA ASN A 99 6.24 -13.08 -13.49
C ASN A 99 6.80 -12.66 -14.86
N VAL A 100 7.02 -11.36 -15.10
CA VAL A 100 7.63 -10.87 -16.34
C VAL A 100 9.14 -10.86 -16.17
N ILE A 101 9.79 -11.82 -16.82
CA ILE A 101 11.25 -11.89 -16.93
C ILE A 101 11.71 -11.12 -18.17
N LEU A 102 12.70 -10.28 -17.98
CA LEU A 102 13.27 -9.41 -19.00
C LEU A 102 14.68 -9.89 -19.35
N ASP A 103 15.01 -9.83 -20.64
CA ASP A 103 16.41 -9.82 -21.04
C ASP A 103 17.02 -8.43 -20.79
N ASP A 104 18.35 -8.34 -20.95
CA ASP A 104 19.08 -7.12 -20.62
C ASP A 104 18.57 -5.89 -21.42
N ALA A 105 18.27 -6.09 -22.71
CA ALA A 105 17.79 -5.01 -23.58
C ALA A 105 16.38 -4.55 -23.19
N ALA A 106 15.48 -5.47 -22.84
CA ALA A 106 14.14 -5.14 -22.37
C ALA A 106 14.16 -4.45 -20.99
N ALA A 107 15.10 -4.82 -20.12
CA ALA A 107 15.29 -4.13 -18.84
C ALA A 107 15.83 -2.70 -19.03
N GLU A 108 16.81 -2.50 -19.92
CA GLU A 108 17.30 -1.17 -20.31
C GLU A 108 16.19 -0.28 -20.89
N ASP A 109 15.40 -0.82 -21.82
CA ASP A 109 14.27 -0.11 -22.43
C ASP A 109 13.20 0.25 -21.40
N LEU A 110 12.88 -0.67 -20.48
CA LEU A 110 11.92 -0.40 -19.41
C LEU A 110 12.42 0.71 -18.48
N VAL A 111 13.69 0.69 -18.05
CA VAL A 111 14.26 1.76 -17.22
C VAL A 111 14.20 3.11 -17.95
N ALA A 112 14.58 3.17 -19.22
CA ALA A 112 14.55 4.41 -20.00
C ALA A 112 13.13 5.01 -20.07
N GLN A 113 12.11 4.18 -20.31
CA GLN A 113 10.71 4.62 -20.36
C GLN A 113 10.21 5.09 -18.99
N LEU A 114 10.55 4.38 -17.91
CA LEU A 114 10.12 4.78 -16.57
C LEU A 114 10.75 6.10 -16.14
N ILE A 115 12.01 6.34 -16.50
CA ILE A 115 12.70 7.62 -16.25
C ILE A 115 12.06 8.76 -17.04
N GLU A 116 11.65 8.51 -18.29
CA GLU A 116 10.88 9.48 -19.09
C GLU A 116 9.52 9.80 -18.44
N VAL A 117 8.79 8.77 -17.98
CA VAL A 117 7.52 8.94 -17.27
C VAL A 117 7.66 9.77 -15.99
N LEU A 118 8.76 9.59 -15.27
CA LEU A 118 9.05 10.35 -14.05
C LEU A 118 9.58 11.76 -14.32
N ASP A 119 9.93 12.10 -15.56
CA ASP A 119 10.56 13.36 -15.96
C ASP A 119 11.81 13.68 -15.10
N VAL A 120 12.70 12.68 -14.97
CA VAL A 120 13.96 12.83 -14.21
C VAL A 120 15.19 12.62 -15.06
N GLU A 121 16.33 13.09 -14.55
CA GLU A 121 17.62 12.86 -15.19
C GLU A 121 17.91 11.36 -15.37
N ALA A 122 18.67 11.04 -16.41
CA ALA A 122 19.09 9.67 -16.67
C ALA A 122 19.78 9.03 -15.45
N VAL A 123 19.60 7.71 -15.34
CA VAL A 123 20.25 6.85 -14.35
C VAL A 123 21.10 5.82 -15.08
N ASN A 124 22.16 5.37 -14.43
CA ASN A 124 22.95 4.25 -14.90
C ASN A 124 22.23 2.94 -14.55
N LEU A 125 22.28 1.96 -15.44
CA LEU A 125 21.80 0.60 -15.18
C LEU A 125 22.96 -0.37 -15.31
N ALA A 126 23.10 -1.27 -14.33
CA ALA A 126 24.02 -2.40 -14.38
C ALA A 126 23.24 -3.69 -14.12
N ILE A 127 23.17 -4.55 -15.12
CA ILE A 127 22.58 -5.89 -14.98
C ILE A 127 23.72 -6.87 -14.69
N VAL A 128 23.66 -7.50 -13.52
CA VAL A 128 24.75 -8.33 -12.97
C VAL A 128 24.26 -9.76 -12.73
N ASP A 129 25.19 -10.71 -12.66
CA ASP A 129 24.81 -12.12 -12.47
C ASP A 129 24.38 -12.44 -11.04
N GLU A 130 24.84 -11.68 -10.04
CA GLU A 130 24.49 -11.86 -8.63
C GLU A 130 24.65 -10.53 -7.87
N LEU A 131 23.61 -10.13 -7.14
CA LEU A 131 23.65 -9.06 -6.14
C LEU A 131 23.73 -9.73 -4.77
N GLY A 132 24.95 -9.86 -4.24
CA GLY A 132 25.19 -10.61 -2.99
C GLY A 132 24.16 -10.30 -1.89
N GLY A 133 23.41 -11.32 -1.46
CA GLY A 133 22.33 -11.19 -0.48
C GLY A 133 21.00 -11.79 -0.94
N ARG A 134 19.88 -11.18 -0.49
CA ARG A 134 18.49 -11.52 -0.87
C ARG A 134 17.86 -10.44 -1.79
N LEU A 135 18.67 -9.68 -2.50
CA LEU A 135 18.22 -8.49 -3.24
C LEU A 135 18.18 -8.81 -4.73
N GLY A 136 16.99 -8.72 -5.35
CA GLY A 136 16.89 -8.77 -6.82
C GLY A 136 17.34 -7.47 -7.50
N GLY A 137 17.41 -6.37 -6.76
CA GLY A 137 17.80 -5.06 -7.25
C GLY A 137 18.25 -4.12 -6.13
N VAL A 138 18.95 -3.05 -6.50
CA VAL A 138 19.31 -1.95 -5.60
C VAL A 138 19.54 -0.66 -6.38
N TYR A 139 18.95 0.44 -5.91
CA TYR A 139 19.31 1.79 -6.31
C TYR A 139 20.37 2.39 -5.36
N MET A 140 21.44 2.91 -5.94
CA MET A 140 22.53 3.61 -5.26
C MET A 140 22.48 5.11 -5.59
N PRO A 141 21.93 5.97 -4.69
CA PRO A 141 21.69 7.37 -5.00
C PRO A 141 22.95 8.20 -5.28
N ALA A 142 24.08 7.84 -4.68
CA ALA A 142 25.34 8.56 -4.84
C ALA A 142 25.84 8.53 -6.30
N ASP A 143 25.64 7.41 -6.99
CA ASP A 143 26.12 7.17 -8.34
C ASP A 143 24.99 7.21 -9.39
N ARG A 144 23.76 7.49 -8.94
CA ARG A 144 22.51 7.33 -9.74
C ARG A 144 22.49 6.00 -10.47
N LEU A 145 22.87 4.93 -9.78
CA LEU A 145 23.04 3.60 -10.36
C LEU A 145 21.94 2.67 -9.87
N ILE A 146 21.22 2.06 -10.80
CA ILE A 146 20.35 0.92 -10.54
C ILE A 146 21.15 -0.33 -10.89
N MET A 147 21.24 -1.26 -9.95
CA MET A 147 21.76 -2.60 -10.21
C MET A 147 20.61 -3.61 -10.15
N ILE A 148 20.56 -4.52 -11.11
CA ILE A 148 19.54 -5.57 -11.20
C ILE A 148 20.23 -6.93 -11.37
N GLU A 149 19.84 -7.91 -10.58
CA GLU A 149 20.34 -9.29 -10.71
C GLU A 149 19.67 -10.00 -11.89
N ARG A 150 20.43 -10.84 -12.62
CA ARG A 150 19.89 -11.71 -13.66
C ARG A 150 19.23 -12.96 -13.04
N PRO A 151 18.08 -13.39 -13.58
CA PRO A 151 17.33 -12.77 -14.67
C PRO A 151 16.56 -11.54 -14.19
N ALA A 152 16.57 -10.46 -14.97
CA ALA A 152 15.89 -9.22 -14.60
C ALA A 152 14.38 -9.44 -14.53
N ASN A 153 13.73 -8.86 -13.52
CA ASN A 153 12.31 -8.98 -13.29
C ASN A 153 11.63 -7.60 -13.42
N ALA A 154 10.54 -7.49 -14.16
CA ALA A 154 9.89 -6.20 -14.42
C ALA A 154 9.42 -5.51 -13.13
N TRP A 155 8.92 -6.26 -12.14
CA TRP A 155 8.52 -5.70 -10.86
C TRP A 155 9.71 -5.16 -10.08
N VAL A 156 10.84 -5.88 -10.04
CA VAL A 156 12.08 -5.41 -9.40
C VAL A 156 12.62 -4.16 -10.09
N VAL A 157 12.68 -4.14 -11.42
CA VAL A 157 13.10 -2.96 -12.19
C VAL A 157 12.21 -1.75 -11.85
N THR A 158 10.89 -1.94 -11.83
CA THR A 158 9.93 -0.88 -11.51
C THR A 158 10.11 -0.38 -10.07
N HIS A 159 10.37 -1.28 -9.12
CA HIS A 159 10.64 -0.97 -7.72
C HIS A 159 11.89 -0.09 -7.57
N GLU A 160 13.01 -0.49 -8.18
CA GLU A 160 14.26 0.26 -8.05
C GLU A 160 14.20 1.63 -8.75
N VAL A 161 13.45 1.75 -9.85
CA VAL A 161 13.24 3.06 -10.49
C VAL A 161 12.41 4.00 -9.60
N ALA A 162 11.42 3.50 -8.85
CA ALA A 162 10.67 4.33 -7.92
C ALA A 162 11.58 4.99 -6.84
N HIS A 163 12.67 4.33 -6.45
CA HIS A 163 13.65 4.90 -5.52
C HIS A 163 14.43 6.11 -6.06
N VAL A 164 14.43 6.34 -7.39
CA VAL A 164 15.10 7.50 -8.01
C VAL A 164 14.51 8.82 -7.52
N VAL A 165 13.20 8.86 -7.27
CA VAL A 165 12.47 10.05 -6.82
C VAL A 165 12.01 9.98 -5.38
N ALA A 166 11.81 8.78 -4.85
CA ALA A 166 11.29 8.56 -3.50
C ALA A 166 12.18 7.58 -2.72
N PRO A 167 13.14 8.09 -1.93
CA PRO A 167 14.02 7.22 -1.14
C PRO A 167 13.23 6.52 -0.01
N GLY A 168 13.58 5.25 0.23
CA GLY A 168 12.90 4.40 1.22
C GLY A 168 11.51 3.93 0.77
N HIS A 169 10.74 3.28 1.65
CA HIS A 169 9.46 2.64 1.31
C HIS A 169 8.21 3.32 1.91
N GLY A 170 8.30 4.63 2.15
CA GLY A 170 7.20 5.42 2.71
C GLY A 170 6.08 5.74 1.72
N ALA A 171 5.10 6.55 2.14
CA ALA A 171 3.93 6.89 1.33
C ALA A 171 4.27 7.53 -0.04
N ALA A 172 5.31 8.36 -0.10
CA ALA A 172 5.76 8.96 -1.36
C ALA A 172 6.26 7.89 -2.35
N PHE A 173 7.02 6.91 -1.87
CA PHE A 173 7.48 5.78 -2.68
C PHE A 173 6.31 4.92 -3.13
N GLN A 174 5.38 4.60 -2.23
CA GLN A 174 4.21 3.79 -2.57
C GLN A 174 3.33 4.47 -3.63
N SER A 175 3.15 5.79 -3.54
CA SER A 175 2.41 6.55 -4.56
C SER A 175 3.10 6.49 -5.92
N VAL A 176 4.40 6.75 -5.97
CA VAL A 176 5.18 6.68 -7.21
C VAL A 176 5.13 5.27 -7.79
N LEU A 177 5.37 4.26 -6.96
CA LEU A 177 5.38 2.87 -7.40
C LEU A 177 4.01 2.44 -7.94
N ALA A 178 2.91 2.86 -7.31
CA ALA A 178 1.56 2.58 -7.81
C ALA A 178 1.32 3.20 -9.20
N ASP A 179 1.76 4.44 -9.43
CA ASP A 179 1.67 5.09 -10.73
C ASP A 179 2.51 4.36 -11.80
N LEU A 180 3.74 3.97 -11.44
CA LEU A 180 4.60 3.20 -12.34
C LEU A 180 4.04 1.81 -12.65
N VAL A 181 3.52 1.09 -11.65
CA VAL A 181 2.84 -0.20 -11.84
C VAL A 181 1.65 -0.03 -12.78
N GLY A 182 0.83 1.02 -12.60
CA GLY A 182 -0.28 1.34 -13.49
C GLY A 182 0.17 1.58 -14.94
N PHE A 183 1.34 2.19 -15.14
CA PHE A 183 1.93 2.39 -16.47
C PHE A 183 2.47 1.10 -17.09
N VAL A 184 3.34 0.37 -16.37
CA VAL A 184 4.00 -0.85 -16.88
C VAL A 184 2.98 -1.96 -17.13
N SER A 185 1.98 -2.06 -16.26
CA SER A 185 0.93 -3.08 -16.35
C SER A 185 0.15 -2.97 -17.67
N GLN A 186 -0.02 -1.80 -18.27
CA GLN A 186 -0.72 -1.67 -19.55
C GLN A 186 0.08 -2.22 -20.75
N ARG A 187 1.36 -2.54 -20.54
CA ARG A 187 2.31 -2.90 -21.60
C ARG A 187 2.62 -4.40 -21.66
N TYR A 188 2.42 -5.11 -20.55
CA TYR A 188 2.51 -6.57 -20.44
C TYR A 188 1.14 -7.18 -20.20
#